data_AF-A0AA39TAY2-F1
#
_entry.id   AF-A0AA39TAY2-F1
#
_cell.length_a   1.000
_cell.length_b   1.000
_cell.length_c   1.000
_cell.angle_alpha   90.00
_cell.angle_beta   90.00
_cell.angle_gamma   90.00
#
_symmetry.space_group_name_H-M   'P 1'
#
loop_
_entity.id
_entity.type
_entity.pdbx_description
1 polymer ?
#
loop_
_entity_poly.entity_id
_entity_poly.type
_entity_poly.pdbx_seq_one_letter_code
_entity_poly.pdbx_strand_id
1 'polypeptide(L)'
;MVMVDPPEKQLFLLPVIALFFFSYYQYSSLPISSSNPTHITTFSLNSNTFSPTIKLLTFNRLNSLSRCLRSLAAADYSSDKVHLHIYIDHFNNASSSDLEESQAILRFVDGFEWKFGEKVVHYRTANVGLQAQWLEAWWPTSDNEFAFVVEDDLEVSPLFYKFLRSFIVNYYYNPSNFTHSIYGASLRRPRFVPGEHGNKIHLDSGMHVFLYQIFGTWGQLLFPKPWKEFRLWYDEHKAKGIKPYLDGMVTNGWYKKMGERIWTLWFIKFIHSRGYFNIYTNFPNERALSVSHRDAGVNYARLQLSENATLSNLKS
;
A
#
# COMPACT_ATOMS: atom_id res chain seq x y z
N MET A 1 75.61 26.47 19.54
CA MET A 1 75.66 25.90 18.19
C MET A 1 74.23 25.66 17.76
N VAL A 2 73.80 26.35 16.71
CA VAL A 2 72.42 26.69 16.37
C VAL A 2 71.61 25.43 15.99
N MET A 3 70.45 25.22 16.62
CA MET A 3 69.37 24.42 16.05
C MET A 3 68.24 25.35 15.63
N VAL A 4 67.83 25.16 14.38
CA VAL A 4 66.82 25.92 13.65
C VAL A 4 65.46 25.29 13.94
N ASP A 5 64.53 26.05 14.49
CA ASP A 5 63.11 25.66 14.56
C ASP A 5 62.42 25.92 13.21
N PRO A 6 61.45 25.07 12.80
CA PRO A 6 60.73 25.21 11.52
C PRO A 6 59.65 26.30 11.60
N PRO A 7 59.22 26.89 10.46
CA PRO A 7 58.32 28.04 10.46
C PRO A 7 56.87 27.66 10.78
N GLU A 8 56.19 28.59 11.45
CA GLU A 8 54.77 28.58 11.80
C GLU A 8 53.87 28.38 10.56
N LYS A 9 52.91 27.45 10.66
CA LYS A 9 51.82 27.34 9.70
C LYS A 9 50.77 28.41 10.02
N GLN A 10 50.73 29.48 9.23
CA GLN A 10 49.61 30.41 9.22
C GLN A 10 48.34 29.70 8.72
N LEU A 11 47.34 29.60 9.60
CA LEU A 11 46.02 29.09 9.29
C LEU A 11 45.22 30.20 8.58
N PHE A 12 45.15 30.17 7.25
CA PHE A 12 44.24 31.04 6.49
C PHE A 12 42.79 30.59 6.71
N LEU A 13 42.05 31.31 7.55
CA LEU A 13 40.59 31.25 7.61
C LEU A 13 40.01 31.88 6.34
N LEU A 14 39.59 31.03 5.40
CA LEU A 14 38.76 31.44 4.26
C LEU A 14 37.32 31.66 4.75
N PRO A 15 36.68 32.81 4.45
CA PRO A 15 35.26 33.00 4.76
C PRO A 15 34.42 32.22 3.75
N VAL A 16 33.61 31.29 4.25
CA VAL A 16 32.55 30.62 3.47
C VAL A 16 31.43 31.64 3.23
N ILE A 17 31.45 32.27 2.06
CA ILE A 17 30.33 33.10 1.59
C ILE A 17 29.24 32.16 1.09
N ALA A 18 28.20 31.96 1.88
CA ALA A 18 26.98 31.29 1.47
C ALA A 18 26.19 32.21 0.53
N LEU A 19 26.21 31.91 -0.77
CA LEU A 19 25.32 32.53 -1.74
C LEU A 19 23.90 31.95 -1.58
N PHE A 20 23.04 32.67 -0.86
CA PHE A 20 21.61 32.42 -0.87
C PHE A 20 21.03 32.89 -2.21
N PHE A 21 20.81 31.98 -3.15
CA PHE A 21 19.94 32.23 -4.29
C PHE A 21 18.48 32.23 -3.79
N PHE A 22 17.96 33.41 -3.47
CA PHE A 22 16.52 33.64 -3.42
C PHE A 22 15.98 33.49 -4.84
N SER A 23 15.45 32.32 -5.18
CA SER A 23 14.55 32.19 -6.33
C SER A 23 13.23 32.85 -5.96
N TYR A 24 13.01 34.05 -6.49
CA TYR A 24 11.73 34.73 -6.45
C TYR A 24 10.80 33.97 -7.41
N TYR A 25 10.15 32.90 -6.94
CA TYR A 25 9.03 32.33 -7.67
C TYR A 25 7.89 33.35 -7.60
N GLN A 26 7.77 34.16 -8.65
CA GLN A 26 6.56 34.92 -8.91
C GLN A 26 5.41 33.91 -8.98
N TYR A 27 4.49 34.00 -8.02
CA TYR A 27 3.13 33.46 -8.15
C TYR A 27 2.49 34.15 -9.35
N SER A 28 2.63 33.55 -10.53
CA SER A 28 1.76 33.84 -11.66
C SER A 28 0.48 33.04 -11.43
N SER A 29 -0.55 33.72 -10.93
CA SER A 29 -1.91 33.21 -10.98
C SER A 29 -2.26 32.93 -12.44
N LEU A 30 -2.32 31.64 -12.80
CA LEU A 30 -2.83 31.22 -14.09
C LEU A 30 -4.28 31.71 -14.23
N PRO A 31 -4.65 32.39 -15.33
CA PRO A 31 -6.04 32.73 -15.57
C PRO A 31 -6.83 31.44 -15.78
N ILE A 32 -7.83 31.19 -14.92
CA ILE A 32 -8.83 30.15 -15.12
C ILE A 32 -9.65 30.57 -16.34
N SER A 33 -9.30 30.03 -17.50
CA SER A 33 -10.15 30.03 -18.68
C SER A 33 -11.34 29.13 -18.39
N SER A 34 -12.53 29.71 -18.23
CA SER A 34 -13.80 28.97 -18.22
C SER A 34 -14.11 28.47 -19.63
N SER A 35 -13.48 27.37 -20.03
CA SER A 35 -13.87 26.59 -21.21
C SER A 35 -14.84 25.48 -20.79
N ASN A 36 -16.04 25.49 -21.38
CA ASN A 36 -17.07 24.46 -21.24
C ASN A 36 -16.51 23.03 -21.35
N PRO A 37 -16.97 22.06 -20.53
CA PRO A 37 -16.49 20.68 -20.59
C PRO A 37 -17.21 19.92 -21.70
N THR A 38 -16.88 20.20 -22.95
CA THR A 38 -17.32 19.40 -24.10
C THR A 38 -16.10 18.81 -24.79
N HIS A 39 -15.56 17.75 -24.18
CA HIS A 39 -14.81 16.62 -24.75
C HIS A 39 -13.94 16.00 -23.66
N ILE A 40 -14.53 15.16 -22.80
CA ILE A 40 -13.76 14.18 -22.05
C ILE A 40 -13.34 13.12 -23.08
N THR A 41 -12.13 13.23 -23.60
CA THR A 41 -11.52 12.16 -24.38
C THR A 41 -11.37 10.97 -23.45
N THR A 42 -12.29 10.00 -23.54
CA THR A 42 -12.20 8.76 -22.76
C THR A 42 -11.00 7.99 -23.29
N PHE A 43 -9.86 8.11 -22.60
CA PHE A 43 -8.69 7.29 -22.87
C PHE A 43 -9.07 5.84 -22.55
N SER A 44 -9.36 5.06 -23.59
CA SER A 44 -9.78 3.66 -23.45
C SER A 44 -8.63 2.75 -23.83
N LEU A 45 -8.13 2.00 -22.86
CA LEU A 45 -7.17 0.93 -23.08
C LEU A 45 -7.90 -0.38 -23.40
N ASN A 46 -7.31 -1.17 -24.30
CA ASN A 46 -7.75 -2.52 -24.62
C ASN A 46 -7.58 -3.46 -23.41
N SER A 47 -8.36 -4.54 -23.36
CA SER A 47 -8.41 -5.49 -22.24
C SER A 47 -7.13 -6.32 -22.00
N ASN A 48 -6.02 -6.00 -22.67
CA ASN A 48 -4.73 -6.68 -22.54
C ASN A 48 -3.55 -5.70 -22.32
N THR A 49 -3.81 -4.41 -22.08
CA THR A 49 -2.73 -3.43 -21.92
C THR A 49 -1.94 -3.64 -20.63
N PHE A 50 -2.56 -4.18 -19.59
CA PHE A 50 -1.92 -4.48 -18.32
C PHE A 50 -2.42 -5.78 -17.71
N SER A 51 -1.61 -6.36 -16.83
CA SER A 51 -1.88 -7.61 -16.13
C SER A 51 -2.11 -7.35 -14.64
N PRO A 52 -3.37 -7.30 -14.18
CA PRO A 52 -3.69 -7.18 -12.77
C PRO A 52 -3.63 -8.55 -12.08
N THR A 53 -3.00 -8.60 -10.91
CA THR A 53 -2.98 -9.78 -10.04
C THR A 53 -3.42 -9.42 -8.64
N ILE A 54 -4.35 -10.21 -8.10
CA ILE A 54 -4.74 -10.14 -6.70
C ILE A 54 -3.80 -11.03 -5.89
N LYS A 55 -3.18 -10.45 -4.86
CA LYS A 55 -2.31 -11.15 -3.91
C LYS A 55 -3.05 -11.24 -2.57
N LEU A 56 -3.61 -12.40 -2.25
CA LEU A 56 -4.34 -12.62 -1.01
C LEU A 56 -3.40 -13.26 0.02
N LEU A 57 -3.24 -12.62 1.17
CA LEU A 57 -2.44 -13.11 2.30
C LEU A 57 -3.37 -13.69 3.37
N THR A 58 -3.11 -14.90 3.81
CA THR A 58 -3.90 -15.58 4.85
C THR A 58 -3.04 -16.49 5.70
N PHE A 59 -3.57 -16.87 6.86
CA PHE A 59 -2.92 -17.81 7.76
C PHE A 59 -3.92 -18.84 8.26
N ASN A 60 -4.60 -18.55 9.38
CA ASN A 60 -5.41 -19.52 10.12
C ASN A 60 -6.81 -19.00 10.43
N ARG A 61 -7.47 -18.37 9.46
CA ARG A 61 -8.81 -17.79 9.65
C ARG A 61 -9.74 -18.16 8.50
N LEU A 62 -10.23 -19.40 8.50
CA LEU A 62 -11.06 -19.93 7.42
C LEU A 62 -12.30 -19.06 7.13
N ASN A 63 -13.00 -18.59 8.17
CA ASN A 63 -14.20 -17.77 7.99
C ASN A 63 -13.88 -16.42 7.35
N SER A 64 -12.81 -15.76 7.80
CA SER A 64 -12.33 -14.48 7.23
C SER A 64 -11.93 -14.69 5.78
N LEU A 65 -11.06 -15.67 5.51
CA LEU A 65 -10.62 -16.05 4.17
C LEU A 65 -11.80 -16.33 3.23
N SER A 66 -12.78 -17.09 3.71
CA SER A 66 -13.98 -17.45 2.93
C SER A 66 -14.79 -16.21 2.56
N ARG A 67 -14.98 -15.27 3.49
CA ARG A 67 -15.66 -14.00 3.23
C ARG A 67 -14.87 -13.14 2.23
N CYS A 68 -13.55 -13.01 2.41
CA CYS A 68 -12.69 -12.25 1.51
C CYS A 68 -12.75 -12.81 0.09
N LEU A 69 -12.51 -14.11 -0.10
CA LEU A 69 -12.56 -14.77 -1.41
C LEU A 69 -13.93 -14.66 -2.08
N ARG A 70 -15.03 -14.84 -1.34
CA ARG A 70 -16.38 -14.65 -1.89
C ARG A 70 -16.62 -13.21 -2.35
N SER A 71 -16.14 -12.21 -1.60
CA SER A 71 -16.29 -10.81 -1.99
C SER A 71 -15.47 -10.45 -3.23
N LEU A 72 -14.25 -10.99 -3.35
CA LEU A 72 -13.43 -10.87 -4.55
C LEU A 72 -14.13 -11.51 -5.75
N ALA A 73 -14.65 -12.74 -5.61
CA ALA A 73 -15.32 -13.44 -6.69
C ALA A 73 -16.66 -12.82 -7.12
N ALA A 74 -17.29 -12.01 -6.26
CA ALA A 74 -18.50 -11.28 -6.56
C ALA A 74 -18.26 -9.96 -7.33
N ALA A 75 -17.00 -9.57 -7.55
CA ALA A 75 -16.68 -8.32 -8.21
C ALA A 75 -16.80 -8.36 -9.73
N ASP A 76 -17.06 -7.18 -10.31
CA ASP A 76 -17.12 -6.99 -11.75
C ASP A 76 -15.72 -6.70 -12.29
N TYR A 77 -15.11 -7.74 -12.86
CA TYR A 77 -13.82 -7.67 -13.56
C TYR A 77 -13.94 -7.26 -15.03
N SER A 78 -15.16 -6.97 -15.49
CA SER A 78 -15.47 -6.67 -16.88
C SER A 78 -14.95 -7.77 -17.81
N SER A 79 -14.21 -7.44 -18.86
CA SER A 79 -13.59 -8.42 -19.77
C SER A 79 -12.11 -8.69 -19.45
N ASP A 80 -11.58 -8.13 -18.35
CA ASP A 80 -10.16 -8.22 -18.06
C ASP A 80 -9.83 -9.56 -17.40
N LYS A 81 -8.70 -10.16 -17.81
CA LYS A 81 -8.15 -11.33 -17.13
C LYS A 81 -7.44 -10.90 -15.85
N VAL A 82 -7.92 -11.38 -14.70
CA VAL A 82 -7.36 -11.05 -13.38
C VAL A 82 -6.90 -12.32 -12.68
N HIS A 83 -5.60 -12.41 -12.42
CA HIS A 83 -5.00 -13.55 -11.74
C HIS A 83 -5.20 -13.46 -10.22
N LEU A 84 -5.31 -14.59 -9.55
CA LEU A 84 -5.44 -14.69 -8.09
C LEU A 84 -4.34 -15.58 -7.53
N HIS A 85 -3.50 -15.01 -6.69
CA HIS A 85 -2.48 -15.75 -5.95
C HIS A 85 -2.83 -15.72 -4.45
N ILE A 86 -2.91 -16.90 -3.85
CA ILE A 86 -3.30 -17.08 -2.45
C ILE A 86 -2.06 -17.56 -1.68
N TYR A 87 -1.55 -16.73 -0.78
CA TYR A 87 -0.41 -17.03 0.08
C TYR A 87 -0.93 -17.48 1.43
N ILE A 88 -0.66 -18.73 1.78
CA ILE A 88 -1.10 -19.37 3.01
C ILE A 88 0.13 -19.58 3.88
N ASP A 89 0.23 -18.82 4.96
CA ASP A 89 1.29 -18.97 5.96
C ASP A 89 1.13 -20.29 6.74
N HIS A 90 2.17 -20.69 7.46
CA HIS A 90 2.17 -21.90 8.26
C HIS A 90 2.21 -21.58 9.75
N PHE A 91 1.87 -22.53 10.62
CA PHE A 91 2.10 -22.44 12.05
C PHE A 91 3.57 -22.72 12.41
N ASN A 92 4.06 -22.10 13.49
CA ASN A 92 5.28 -22.54 14.16
C ASN A 92 4.91 -23.60 15.21
N ASN A 93 5.58 -24.76 15.21
CA ASN A 93 5.35 -25.85 16.17
C ASN A 93 3.84 -26.22 16.29
N ALA A 94 3.24 -26.58 15.15
CA ALA A 94 1.81 -26.81 15.03
C ALA A 94 1.29 -27.92 15.96
N SER A 95 0.19 -27.65 16.66
CA SER A 95 -0.61 -28.68 17.32
C SER A 95 -1.48 -29.45 16.30
N SER A 96 -2.08 -30.57 16.71
CA SER A 96 -3.02 -31.31 15.85
C SER A 96 -4.21 -30.45 15.40
N SER A 97 -4.73 -29.57 16.27
CA SER A 97 -5.82 -28.65 15.91
C SER A 97 -5.38 -27.59 14.91
N ASP A 98 -4.15 -27.08 15.03
CA ASP A 98 -3.60 -26.12 14.06
C ASP A 98 -3.46 -26.75 12.68
N LEU A 99 -3.02 -28.01 12.63
CA LEU A 99 -2.92 -28.77 11.38
C LEU A 99 -4.29 -29.06 10.77
N GLU A 100 -5.30 -29.36 11.58
CA GLU A 100 -6.69 -29.55 11.12
C GLU A 100 -7.25 -28.26 10.52
N GLU A 101 -7.01 -27.11 11.16
CA GLU A 101 -7.41 -25.79 10.63
C GLU A 101 -6.69 -25.46 9.32
N SER A 102 -5.38 -25.71 9.25
CA SER A 102 -4.60 -25.53 8.01
C SER A 102 -5.13 -26.40 6.87
N GLN A 103 -5.43 -27.67 7.15
CA GLN A 103 -6.02 -28.58 6.17
C GLN A 103 -7.42 -28.14 5.73
N ALA A 104 -8.23 -27.59 6.64
CA ALA A 104 -9.55 -27.06 6.30
C ALA A 104 -9.44 -25.86 5.35
N ILE A 105 -8.47 -24.98 5.57
CA ILE A 105 -8.14 -23.86 4.67
C ILE A 105 -7.72 -24.36 3.29
N LEU A 106 -6.80 -25.34 3.23
CA LEU A 106 -6.35 -25.91 1.96
C LEU A 106 -7.49 -26.55 1.18
N ARG A 107 -8.31 -27.40 1.82
CA ARG A 107 -9.50 -28.00 1.19
C ARG A 107 -10.47 -26.95 0.65
N PHE A 108 -10.70 -25.88 1.40
CA PHE A 108 -11.55 -24.79 0.97
C PHE A 108 -10.98 -24.05 -0.25
N VAL A 109 -9.69 -23.70 -0.22
CA VAL A 109 -9.02 -22.98 -1.31
C VAL A 109 -8.92 -23.83 -2.58
N ASP A 110 -8.66 -25.13 -2.46
CA ASP A 110 -8.62 -26.05 -3.59
C ASP A 110 -9.97 -26.12 -4.31
N GLY A 111 -11.06 -26.27 -3.55
CA GLY A 111 -12.43 -26.31 -4.07
C GLY A 111 -12.98 -24.95 -4.52
N PHE A 112 -12.31 -23.84 -4.22
CA PHE A 112 -12.77 -22.50 -4.60
C PHE A 112 -12.52 -22.21 -6.09
N GLU A 113 -13.58 -22.00 -6.87
CA GLU A 113 -13.47 -21.69 -8.30
C GLU A 113 -13.15 -20.20 -8.54
N TRP A 114 -12.12 -19.92 -9.34
CA TRP A 114 -11.77 -18.57 -9.79
C TRP A 114 -11.98 -18.44 -11.29
N LYS A 115 -12.94 -17.59 -11.71
CA LYS A 115 -13.42 -17.51 -13.10
C LYS A 115 -12.74 -16.44 -13.95
N PHE A 116 -11.90 -15.61 -13.35
CA PHE A 116 -11.39 -14.39 -13.97
C PHE A 116 -9.95 -14.50 -14.48
N GLY A 117 -9.24 -15.58 -14.14
CA GLY A 117 -7.85 -15.78 -14.53
C GLY A 117 -7.25 -17.03 -13.88
N GLU A 118 -5.93 -17.08 -13.79
CA GLU A 118 -5.26 -18.20 -13.12
C GLU A 118 -5.39 -18.09 -11.60
N LYS A 119 -5.66 -19.22 -10.93
CA LYS A 119 -5.60 -19.35 -9.48
C LYS A 119 -4.33 -20.10 -9.10
N VAL A 120 -3.45 -19.46 -8.33
CA VAL A 120 -2.19 -20.06 -7.82
C VAL A 120 -2.20 -20.08 -6.30
N VAL A 121 -1.89 -21.23 -5.71
CA VAL A 121 -1.79 -21.39 -4.25
C VAL A 121 -0.33 -21.50 -3.84
N HIS A 122 0.10 -20.62 -2.95
CA HIS A 122 1.43 -20.60 -2.35
C HIS A 122 1.32 -21.00 -0.88
N TYR A 123 1.41 -22.29 -0.61
CA TYR A 123 1.42 -22.83 0.75
C TYR A 123 2.85 -22.88 1.30
N ARG A 124 3.09 -22.26 2.46
CA ARG A 124 4.41 -22.19 3.08
C ARG A 124 4.73 -23.44 3.87
N THR A 125 6.02 -23.79 3.93
CA THR A 125 6.54 -24.90 4.76
C THR A 125 6.85 -24.47 6.20
N ALA A 126 6.88 -23.17 6.49
CA ALA A 126 7.16 -22.60 7.80
C ALA A 126 6.44 -21.26 7.98
N ASN A 127 6.24 -20.83 9.24
CA ASN A 127 5.67 -19.52 9.53
C ASN A 127 6.70 -18.44 9.17
N VAL A 128 6.38 -17.61 8.17
CA VAL A 128 7.23 -16.49 7.79
C VAL A 128 6.73 -15.17 8.40
N GLY A 129 5.45 -15.13 8.80
CA GLY A 129 4.82 -13.97 9.43
C GLY A 129 4.47 -12.87 8.43
N LEU A 130 3.67 -11.91 8.91
CA LEU A 130 3.04 -10.88 8.09
C LEU A 130 4.04 -10.04 7.26
N GLN A 131 5.19 -9.68 7.84
CA GLN A 131 6.23 -8.93 7.13
C GLN A 131 6.73 -9.67 5.89
N ALA A 132 7.18 -10.92 6.07
CA ALA A 132 7.73 -11.69 4.96
C ALA A 132 6.64 -12.03 3.94
N GLN A 133 5.41 -12.34 4.38
CA GLN A 133 4.28 -12.52 3.47
C GLN A 133 4.09 -11.31 2.54
N TRP A 134 4.07 -10.09 3.08
CA TRP A 134 3.95 -8.88 2.27
C TRP A 134 5.16 -8.64 1.34
N LEU A 135 6.38 -8.76 1.86
CA LEU A 135 7.60 -8.48 1.11
C LEU A 135 7.88 -9.50 0.00
N GLU A 136 7.42 -10.75 0.16
CA GLU A 136 7.62 -11.84 -0.79
C GLU A 136 6.41 -12.07 -1.71
N ALA A 137 5.27 -11.42 -1.46
CA ALA A 137 4.05 -11.63 -2.25
C ALA A 137 4.19 -11.22 -3.72
N TRP A 138 5.12 -10.31 -4.04
CA TRP A 138 5.23 -9.80 -5.40
C TRP A 138 6.60 -9.23 -5.75
N TRP A 139 7.08 -9.63 -6.92
CA TRP A 139 8.17 -8.99 -7.65
C TRP A 139 7.70 -8.77 -9.10
N PRO A 140 7.51 -7.51 -9.55
CA PRO A 140 7.02 -7.25 -10.89
C PRO A 140 8.08 -7.62 -11.94
N THR A 141 7.69 -8.33 -12.99
CA THR A 141 8.55 -8.65 -14.13
C THR A 141 8.41 -7.64 -15.28
N SER A 142 7.34 -6.85 -15.27
CA SER A 142 7.04 -5.83 -16.28
C SER A 142 6.48 -4.56 -15.63
N ASP A 143 6.59 -3.44 -16.35
CA ASP A 143 5.97 -2.15 -16.00
C ASP A 143 4.45 -2.15 -16.20
N ASN A 144 3.91 -3.16 -16.88
CA ASN A 144 2.47 -3.32 -17.13
C ASN A 144 1.82 -4.37 -16.21
N GLU A 145 2.48 -4.74 -15.12
CA GLU A 145 1.95 -5.66 -14.11
C GLU A 145 1.59 -4.88 -12.84
N PHE A 146 0.39 -5.11 -12.31
CA PHE A 146 -0.11 -4.43 -11.12
C PHE A 146 -0.55 -5.44 -10.08
N ALA A 147 -0.18 -5.21 -8.83
CA ALA A 147 -0.62 -6.06 -7.72
C ALA A 147 -1.65 -5.34 -6.86
N PHE A 148 -2.81 -5.95 -6.66
CA PHE A 148 -3.74 -5.57 -5.62
C PHE A 148 -3.59 -6.53 -4.44
N VAL A 149 -3.07 -6.05 -3.33
CA VAL A 149 -2.76 -6.89 -2.16
C VAL A 149 -3.84 -6.75 -1.11
N VAL A 150 -4.33 -7.89 -0.62
CA VAL A 150 -5.40 -8.00 0.37
C VAL A 150 -5.05 -9.02 1.45
N GLU A 151 -5.52 -8.80 2.67
CA GLU A 151 -5.48 -9.77 3.76
C GLU A 151 -6.84 -10.49 3.88
N ASP A 152 -6.86 -11.64 4.53
CA ASP A 152 -8.06 -12.46 4.69
C ASP A 152 -9.18 -11.82 5.51
N ASP A 153 -8.92 -10.76 6.28
CA ASP A 153 -9.94 -10.02 7.01
C ASP A 153 -10.62 -8.91 6.18
N LEU A 154 -10.23 -8.75 4.92
CA LEU A 154 -10.80 -7.77 4.01
C LEU A 154 -12.13 -8.26 3.40
N GLU A 155 -13.02 -7.32 3.13
CA GLU A 155 -14.16 -7.50 2.22
C GLU A 155 -14.18 -6.32 1.25
N VAL A 156 -14.37 -6.61 -0.05
CA VAL A 156 -14.38 -5.59 -1.11
C VAL A 156 -15.77 -5.42 -1.71
N SER A 157 -16.05 -4.21 -2.19
CA SER A 157 -17.23 -3.90 -2.98
C SER A 157 -17.17 -4.60 -4.35
N PRO A 158 -18.30 -5.05 -4.93
CA PRO A 158 -18.31 -5.56 -6.30
C PRO A 158 -17.77 -4.60 -7.36
N LEU A 159 -17.70 -3.29 -7.05
CA LEU A 159 -17.21 -2.25 -7.96
C LEU A 159 -15.71 -1.95 -7.79
N PHE A 160 -15.01 -2.61 -6.87
CA PHE A 160 -13.64 -2.25 -6.52
C PHE A 160 -12.70 -2.33 -7.73
N TYR A 161 -12.84 -3.37 -8.56
CA TYR A 161 -11.94 -3.58 -9.68
C TYR A 161 -12.15 -2.54 -10.79
N LYS A 162 -13.39 -2.21 -11.15
CA LYS A 162 -13.70 -1.13 -12.09
C LYS A 162 -13.03 0.19 -11.70
N PHE A 163 -13.02 0.45 -10.39
CA PHE A 163 -12.38 1.63 -9.84
C PHE A 163 -10.85 1.57 -9.95
N LEU A 164 -10.21 0.46 -9.58
CA LEU A 164 -8.77 0.26 -9.74
C LEU A 164 -8.33 0.33 -11.21
N ARG A 165 -9.07 -0.31 -12.12
CA ARG A 165 -8.86 -0.23 -13.57
C ARG A 165 -8.89 1.21 -14.04
N SER A 166 -9.92 1.96 -13.63
CA SER A 166 -10.05 3.38 -13.97
C SER A 166 -8.86 4.20 -13.46
N PHE A 167 -8.33 3.89 -12.27
CA PHE A 167 -7.12 4.54 -11.77
C PHE A 167 -5.88 4.24 -12.59
N ILE A 168 -5.64 2.97 -12.91
CA ILE A 168 -4.49 2.56 -13.73
C ILE A 168 -4.53 3.28 -15.08
N VAL A 169 -5.68 3.23 -15.76
CA VAL A 169 -5.88 3.92 -17.06
C VAL A 169 -5.63 5.43 -16.93
N ASN A 170 -6.22 6.08 -15.93
CA ASN A 170 -6.22 7.54 -15.84
C ASN A 170 -4.99 8.17 -15.19
N TYR A 171 -4.22 7.46 -14.37
CA TYR A 171 -3.06 8.03 -13.64
C TYR A 171 -1.74 7.32 -13.94
N TYR A 172 -1.77 6.10 -14.49
CA TYR A 172 -0.56 5.41 -14.93
C TYR A 172 -0.33 5.57 -16.43
N TYR A 173 -1.37 5.35 -17.24
CA TYR A 173 -1.22 5.34 -18.70
C TYR A 173 -1.57 6.65 -19.39
N ASN A 174 -2.43 7.48 -18.81
CA ASN A 174 -2.76 8.79 -19.38
C ASN A 174 -1.60 9.78 -19.16
N PRO A 175 -0.89 10.21 -20.21
CA PRO A 175 0.28 11.07 -20.07
C PRO A 175 -0.02 12.43 -19.41
N SER A 176 -1.25 12.95 -19.55
CA SER A 176 -1.64 14.24 -18.97
C SER A 176 -1.75 14.20 -17.44
N ASN A 177 -2.00 13.03 -16.88
CA ASN A 177 -2.18 12.83 -15.43
C ASN A 177 -1.03 12.04 -14.81
N PHE A 178 -0.17 11.44 -15.64
CA PHE A 178 0.92 10.61 -15.17
C PHE A 178 1.95 11.43 -14.40
N THR A 179 2.35 10.90 -13.25
CA THR A 179 3.50 11.39 -12.50
C THR A 179 4.27 10.23 -11.90
N HIS A 180 5.60 10.35 -11.93
CA HIS A 180 6.50 9.38 -11.31
C HIS A 180 6.34 9.33 -9.79
N SER A 181 5.70 10.32 -9.17
CA SER A 181 5.52 10.38 -7.72
C SER A 181 4.33 9.57 -7.19
N ILE A 182 3.55 8.88 -8.03
CA ILE A 182 2.44 8.02 -7.56
C ILE A 182 2.92 6.57 -7.47
N TYR A 183 2.73 5.94 -6.31
CA TYR A 183 3.10 4.53 -6.11
C TYR A 183 1.93 3.55 -6.16
N GLY A 184 0.69 4.05 -6.16
CA GLY A 184 -0.48 3.20 -6.07
C GLY A 184 -1.76 3.92 -5.69
N ALA A 185 -2.75 3.11 -5.29
CA ALA A 185 -4.03 3.59 -4.78
C ALA A 185 -4.56 2.73 -3.63
N SER A 186 -5.32 3.37 -2.73
CA SER A 186 -6.07 2.74 -1.65
C SER A 186 -7.57 2.86 -1.86
N LEU A 187 -8.31 1.82 -1.49
CA LEU A 187 -9.76 1.75 -1.67
C LEU A 187 -10.59 2.35 -0.53
N ARG A 188 -9.92 2.93 0.46
CA ARG A 188 -10.50 3.41 1.71
C ARG A 188 -9.85 4.73 2.13
N ARG A 189 -10.64 5.65 2.68
CA ARG A 189 -10.14 6.87 3.34
C ARG A 189 -9.18 6.52 4.50
N PRO A 190 -7.97 7.13 4.55
CA PRO A 190 -7.05 6.91 5.65
C PRO A 190 -7.64 7.53 6.92
N ARG A 191 -7.76 6.72 7.97
CA ARG A 191 -8.23 7.17 9.30
C ARG A 191 -7.09 7.35 10.29
N PHE A 192 -5.92 6.83 9.97
CA PHE A 192 -4.74 6.91 10.83
C PHE A 192 -4.01 8.23 10.59
N VAL A 193 -3.67 8.92 11.68
CA VAL A 193 -2.87 10.15 11.69
C VAL A 193 -1.54 9.80 12.37
N PRO A 194 -0.43 9.68 11.60
CA PRO A 194 0.83 9.17 12.14
C PRO A 194 1.66 10.23 12.88
N GLY A 195 1.39 11.52 12.68
CA GLY A 195 2.13 12.60 13.35
C GLY A 195 1.74 12.75 14.82
N GLU A 196 2.73 12.94 15.70
CA GLU A 196 2.56 13.12 17.16
C GLU A 196 1.60 14.27 17.51
N HIS A 197 1.55 15.29 16.67
CA HIS A 197 0.63 16.44 16.79
C HIS A 197 -0.23 16.61 15.54
N GLY A 198 -0.47 15.51 14.80
CA GLY A 198 -1.22 15.55 13.56
C GLY A 198 -2.72 15.78 13.79
N ASN A 199 -3.35 16.52 12.88
CA ASN A 199 -4.79 16.70 12.86
C ASN A 199 -5.45 15.66 11.95
N LYS A 200 -6.73 15.39 12.20
CA LYS A 200 -7.57 14.65 11.24
C LYS A 200 -7.57 15.39 9.91
N ILE A 201 -7.50 14.63 8.82
CA ILE A 201 -7.58 15.21 7.47
C ILE A 201 -9.01 15.70 7.26
N HIS A 202 -9.17 17.00 7.01
CA HIS A 202 -10.39 17.62 6.54
C HIS A 202 -10.31 17.70 5.01
N LEU A 203 -11.30 17.15 4.33
CA LEU A 203 -11.38 17.13 2.88
C LEU A 203 -12.70 17.79 2.47
N ASP A 204 -12.65 18.58 1.42
CA ASP A 204 -13.86 19.18 0.84
C ASP A 204 -14.82 18.09 0.35
N SER A 205 -16.12 18.35 0.47
CA SER A 205 -17.16 17.37 0.10
C SER A 205 -17.16 17.02 -1.39
N GLY A 206 -16.63 17.92 -2.24
CA GLY A 206 -16.44 17.69 -3.69
C GLY A 206 -15.13 16.98 -4.06
N MET A 207 -14.21 16.79 -3.11
CA MET A 207 -12.93 16.12 -3.36
C MET A 207 -13.12 14.60 -3.24
N HIS A 208 -13.20 13.88 -4.36
CA HIS A 208 -13.41 12.42 -4.33
C HIS A 208 -12.13 11.59 -4.28
N VAL A 209 -11.01 12.17 -4.72
CA VAL A 209 -9.69 11.55 -4.72
C VAL A 209 -8.64 12.56 -4.27
N PHE A 210 -7.63 12.11 -3.55
CA PHE A 210 -6.54 12.98 -3.09
C PHE A 210 -5.23 12.21 -2.92
N LEU A 211 -4.11 12.92 -2.91
CA LEU A 211 -2.78 12.35 -2.71
C LEU A 211 -2.39 12.41 -1.23
N TYR A 212 -1.83 11.31 -0.72
CA TYR A 212 -1.33 11.27 0.66
C TYR A 212 -0.13 10.33 0.81
N GLN A 213 0.85 10.73 1.63
CA GLN A 213 2.09 9.97 1.87
C GLN A 213 1.96 8.96 3.01
N ILE A 214 0.87 8.19 3.01
CA ILE A 214 0.69 7.07 3.94
C ILE A 214 0.34 5.82 3.15
N PHE A 215 0.68 4.66 3.72
CA PHE A 215 0.36 3.36 3.15
C PHE A 215 -1.09 2.95 3.43
N GLY A 216 -1.77 2.39 2.43
CA GLY A 216 -3.09 1.81 2.57
C GLY A 216 -3.02 0.42 3.18
N THR A 217 -3.28 0.28 4.47
CA THR A 217 -3.13 -1.02 5.15
C THR A 217 -4.18 -2.07 4.77
N TRP A 218 -5.24 -1.72 4.03
CA TRP A 218 -6.39 -2.61 3.77
C TRP A 218 -6.92 -2.48 2.33
N GLY A 219 -6.26 -3.16 1.40
CA GLY A 219 -6.57 -3.11 -0.03
C GLY A 219 -5.75 -2.02 -0.73
N GLN A 220 -4.49 -2.36 -1.01
CA GLN A 220 -3.53 -1.49 -1.69
C GLN A 220 -3.28 -2.00 -3.10
N LEU A 221 -3.48 -1.13 -4.08
CA LEU A 221 -2.94 -1.30 -5.44
C LEU A 221 -1.50 -0.81 -5.46
N LEU A 222 -0.56 -1.63 -5.91
CA LEU A 222 0.86 -1.30 -6.03
C LEU A 222 1.26 -1.15 -7.49
N PHE A 223 2.00 -0.08 -7.79
CA PHE A 223 2.63 0.11 -9.09
C PHE A 223 3.99 -0.60 -9.14
N PRO A 224 4.38 -1.13 -10.30
CA PRO A 224 5.52 -2.04 -10.40
C PRO A 224 6.86 -1.38 -10.08
N LYS A 225 7.16 -0.23 -10.67
CA LYS A 225 8.45 0.47 -10.45
C LYS A 225 8.65 0.89 -9.00
N PRO A 226 7.70 1.59 -8.35
CA PRO A 226 7.91 2.06 -6.97
C PRO A 226 8.00 0.91 -5.97
N TRP A 227 7.26 -0.19 -6.19
CA TRP A 227 7.39 -1.38 -5.34
C TRP A 227 8.75 -2.06 -5.49
N LYS A 228 9.23 -2.25 -6.73
CA LYS A 228 10.57 -2.83 -6.96
C LYS A 228 11.67 -1.96 -6.36
N GLU A 229 11.57 -0.64 -6.51
CA GLU A 229 12.48 0.31 -5.88
C GLU A 229 12.45 0.19 -4.35
N PHE A 230 11.26 0.11 -3.74
CA PHE A 230 11.12 -0.09 -2.31
C PHE A 230 11.83 -1.37 -1.84
N ARG A 231 11.68 -2.49 -2.54
CA ARG A 231 12.28 -3.77 -2.13
C ARG A 231 13.81 -3.67 -2.12
N LEU A 232 14.40 -3.07 -3.15
CA LEU A 232 15.85 -2.82 -3.21
C LEU A 232 16.31 -1.86 -2.11
N TRP A 233 15.58 -0.75 -1.92
CA TRP A 233 15.87 0.23 -0.88
C TRP A 233 15.80 -0.39 0.52
N TYR A 234 14.79 -1.24 0.77
CA TYR A 234 14.57 -1.92 2.04
C TYR A 234 15.75 -2.84 2.38
N ASP A 235 16.20 -3.67 1.44
CA ASP A 235 17.31 -4.60 1.65
C ASP A 235 18.62 -3.84 1.94
N GLU A 236 18.91 -2.78 1.16
CA GLU A 236 20.09 -1.93 1.37
C GLU A 236 20.09 -1.26 2.75
N HIS A 237 18.96 -0.67 3.15
CA HIS A 237 18.87 0.07 4.41
C HIS A 237 18.92 -0.88 5.61
N LYS A 238 18.28 -2.05 5.49
CA LYS A 238 18.34 -3.08 6.53
C LYS A 238 19.75 -3.63 6.70
N ALA A 239 20.49 -3.87 5.61
CA ALA A 239 21.89 -4.30 5.67
C ALA A 239 22.81 -3.29 6.36
N LYS A 240 22.51 -1.99 6.22
CA LYS A 240 23.22 -0.90 6.91
C LYS A 240 22.80 -0.69 8.37
N GLY A 241 21.89 -1.51 8.90
CA GLY A 241 21.38 -1.37 10.26
C GLY A 241 20.47 -0.15 10.49
N ILE A 242 20.05 0.54 9.41
CA ILE A 242 19.16 1.70 9.49
C ILE A 242 17.79 1.22 10.00
N LYS A 243 17.10 2.08 10.76
CA LYS A 243 15.75 1.80 11.27
C LYS A 243 14.71 2.65 10.56
N PRO A 244 13.44 2.21 10.47
CA PRO A 244 12.38 2.91 9.76
C PRO A 244 11.81 4.10 10.55
N TYR A 245 12.64 4.81 11.30
CA TYR A 245 12.22 5.97 12.07
C TYR A 245 12.03 7.19 11.17
N LEU A 246 10.96 7.94 11.44
CA LEU A 246 10.65 9.21 10.80
C LEU A 246 10.33 10.24 11.88
N ASP A 247 10.95 11.41 11.83
CA ASP A 247 10.82 12.41 12.89
C ASP A 247 9.36 12.88 13.07
N GLY A 248 8.96 13.06 14.32
CA GLY A 248 7.60 13.49 14.68
C GLY A 248 6.49 12.45 14.46
N MET A 249 6.82 11.16 14.25
CA MET A 249 5.84 10.09 14.05
C MET A 249 5.62 9.21 15.29
N VAL A 250 4.36 9.02 15.69
CA VAL A 250 3.97 8.11 16.79
C VAL A 250 4.38 6.65 16.50
N THR A 251 4.52 6.31 15.22
CA THR A 251 4.88 4.97 14.77
C THR A 251 6.29 4.55 15.17
N ASN A 252 7.17 5.50 15.52
CA ASN A 252 8.49 5.19 16.05
C ASN A 252 8.38 4.37 17.35
N GLY A 253 7.41 4.70 18.22
CA GLY A 253 7.13 3.94 19.44
C GLY A 253 6.65 2.52 19.14
N TRP A 254 5.85 2.34 18.08
CA TRP A 254 5.36 1.03 17.67
C TRP A 254 6.51 0.14 17.18
N TYR A 255 7.41 0.68 16.36
CA TYR A 255 8.59 -0.06 15.91
C TYR A 255 9.51 -0.44 17.07
N LYS A 256 9.71 0.45 18.06
CA LYS A 256 10.49 0.11 19.27
C LYS A 256 9.90 -1.10 20.02
N LYS A 257 8.56 -1.26 20.01
CA LYS A 257 7.86 -2.36 20.70
C LYS A 257 7.77 -3.64 19.87
N MET A 258 7.46 -3.52 18.58
CA MET A 258 7.11 -4.66 17.72
C MET A 258 8.23 -5.04 16.73
N GLY A 259 9.23 -4.18 16.57
CA GLY A 259 10.36 -4.37 15.69
C GLY A 259 9.96 -4.66 14.25
N GLU A 260 10.62 -5.66 13.67
CA GLU A 260 10.46 -6.05 12.27
C GLU A 260 9.05 -6.53 11.90
N ARG A 261 8.18 -6.86 12.87
CA ARG A 261 6.81 -7.29 12.60
C ARG A 261 5.97 -6.22 11.87
N ILE A 262 6.35 -4.94 11.94
CA ILE A 262 5.64 -3.83 11.27
C ILE A 262 6.44 -3.34 10.06
N TRP A 263 6.34 -4.07 8.95
CA TRP A 263 7.00 -3.73 7.69
C TRP A 263 6.53 -2.38 7.11
N THR A 264 5.27 -1.99 7.38
CA THR A 264 4.65 -0.77 6.84
C THR A 264 5.44 0.50 7.18
N LEU A 265 6.16 0.55 8.30
CA LEU A 265 6.95 1.70 8.69
C LEU A 265 8.18 1.89 7.80
N TRP A 266 8.76 0.79 7.32
CA TRP A 266 9.81 0.85 6.30
C TRP A 266 9.28 1.44 5.00
N PHE A 267 8.07 1.04 4.60
CA PHE A 267 7.45 1.58 3.41
C PHE A 267 7.12 3.08 3.56
N ILE A 268 6.61 3.50 4.72
CA ILE A 268 6.35 4.92 5.02
C ILE A 268 7.65 5.74 4.96
N LYS A 269 8.75 5.26 5.57
CA LYS A 269 10.04 5.95 5.48
C LYS A 269 10.53 6.05 4.03
N PHE A 270 10.39 4.98 3.25
CA PHE A 270 10.74 4.96 1.83
C PHE A 270 9.96 6.02 1.04
N ILE A 271 8.63 6.03 1.12
CA ILE A 271 7.80 6.96 0.34
C ILE A 271 8.07 8.42 0.72
N HIS A 272 8.33 8.71 2.00
CA HIS A 272 8.75 10.04 2.43
C HIS A 272 10.12 10.42 1.86
N SER A 273 11.09 9.50 1.86
CA SER A 273 12.44 9.79 1.35
C SER A 273 12.50 10.01 -0.16
N ARG A 274 11.50 9.54 -0.91
CA ARG A 274 11.42 9.64 -2.37
C ARG A 274 10.36 10.61 -2.88
N GLY A 275 9.55 11.20 -2.00
CA GLY A 275 8.44 12.07 -2.41
C GLY A 275 7.32 11.30 -3.12
N TYR A 276 7.08 10.04 -2.75
CA TYR A 276 6.00 9.22 -3.29
C TYR A 276 4.68 9.50 -2.56
N PHE A 277 3.57 9.42 -3.30
CA PHE A 277 2.20 9.61 -2.84
C PHE A 277 1.32 8.44 -3.26
N ASN A 278 0.34 8.12 -2.42
CA ASN A 278 -0.74 7.21 -2.71
C ASN A 278 -1.97 8.00 -3.13
N ILE A 279 -2.76 7.48 -4.06
CA ILE A 279 -4.11 8.00 -4.27
C ILE A 279 -5.06 7.39 -3.24
N TYR A 280 -5.88 8.22 -2.61
CA TYR A 280 -6.91 7.81 -1.66
C TYR A 280 -8.30 8.22 -2.12
N THR A 281 -9.29 7.42 -1.72
CA THR A 281 -10.71 7.74 -1.92
C THR A 281 -11.27 8.58 -0.78
N ASN A 282 -12.19 9.47 -1.16
CA ASN A 282 -13.02 10.25 -0.24
C ASN A 282 -14.47 10.24 -0.75
N PHE A 283 -15.14 9.10 -0.59
CA PHE A 283 -16.54 8.98 -0.99
C PHE A 283 -17.47 9.62 0.07
N PRO A 284 -18.61 10.18 -0.37
CA PRO A 284 -19.62 10.69 0.56
C PRO A 284 -20.08 9.62 1.55
N ASN A 285 -20.42 10.07 2.77
CA ASN A 285 -20.93 9.24 3.86
C ASN A 285 -19.96 8.14 4.31
N GLU A 286 -18.65 8.41 4.25
CA GLU A 286 -17.58 7.49 4.63
C GLU A 286 -17.62 6.14 3.90
N ARG A 287 -18.24 6.09 2.71
CA ARG A 287 -18.24 4.89 1.88
C ARG A 287 -16.81 4.51 1.48
N ALA A 288 -16.58 3.22 1.32
CA ALA A 288 -15.30 2.67 0.91
C ALA A 288 -15.54 1.49 -0.04
N LEU A 289 -14.54 1.19 -0.87
CA LEU A 289 -14.56 0.02 -1.75
C LEU A 289 -13.89 -1.19 -1.10
N SER A 290 -13.27 -1.01 0.07
CA SER A 290 -12.78 -2.07 0.93
C SER A 290 -13.05 -1.76 2.41
N VAL A 291 -13.35 -2.81 3.17
CA VAL A 291 -13.45 -2.77 4.63
C VAL A 291 -12.62 -3.91 5.21
N SER A 292 -11.93 -3.65 6.32
CA SER A 292 -11.34 -4.71 7.15
C SER A 292 -12.30 -4.97 8.31
N HIS A 293 -12.61 -6.24 8.52
CA HIS A 293 -13.43 -6.71 9.65
C HIS A 293 -12.66 -6.71 10.96
N ARG A 294 -11.34 -6.45 10.92
CA ARG A 294 -10.46 -6.36 12.10
C ARG A 294 -10.53 -7.62 12.96
N ASP A 295 -10.68 -8.76 12.29
CA ASP A 295 -10.68 -10.05 12.95
C ASP A 295 -9.37 -10.22 13.74
N ALA A 296 -9.43 -10.95 14.85
CA ALA A 296 -8.27 -11.15 15.72
C ALA A 296 -7.07 -11.71 14.95
N GLY A 297 -5.87 -11.19 15.21
CA GLY A 297 -4.65 -11.52 14.50
C GLY A 297 -3.47 -10.65 14.95
N VAL A 298 -2.46 -10.47 14.09
CA VAL A 298 -1.25 -9.68 14.41
C VAL A 298 -1.59 -8.23 14.82
N ASN A 299 -2.61 -7.65 14.19
CA ASN A 299 -2.99 -6.25 14.35
C ASN A 299 -4.11 -6.02 15.38
N TYR A 300 -4.86 -7.05 15.77
CA TYR A 300 -6.03 -6.94 16.64
C TYR A 300 -6.08 -8.08 17.65
N ALA A 301 -6.14 -7.74 18.94
CA ALA A 301 -6.37 -8.73 19.98
C ALA A 301 -7.79 -9.32 19.85
N ARG A 302 -7.97 -10.57 20.29
CA ARG A 302 -9.28 -11.24 20.33
C ARG A 302 -10.18 -10.47 21.30
N LEU A 303 -11.15 -9.71 20.78
CA LEU A 303 -12.22 -9.15 21.59
C LEU A 303 -13.06 -10.32 22.13
N GLN A 304 -13.13 -10.47 23.45
CA GLN A 304 -14.25 -11.19 24.06
C GLN A 304 -15.52 -10.45 23.66
N LEU A 305 -16.49 -11.19 23.11
CA LEU A 305 -17.76 -10.71 22.58
C LEU A 305 -18.42 -9.64 23.46
N SER A 306 -18.74 -8.49 22.87
CA SER A 306 -20.05 -7.85 23.05
C SER A 306 -20.31 -6.80 21.95
N GLU A 307 -21.48 -6.97 21.33
CA GLU A 307 -22.34 -5.97 20.68
C GLU A 307 -21.94 -5.31 19.33
N ASN A 308 -22.61 -5.83 18.29
CA ASN A 308 -23.37 -5.11 17.26
C ASN A 308 -22.72 -3.87 16.59
N ALA A 309 -22.07 -4.11 15.45
CA ALA A 309 -22.00 -3.13 14.37
C ALA A 309 -22.76 -3.67 13.15
N THR A 310 -23.98 -3.17 12.96
CA THR A 310 -24.88 -3.51 11.86
C THR A 310 -24.34 -3.00 10.54
N LEU A 311 -24.04 -3.92 9.61
CA LEU A 311 -23.77 -3.61 8.19
C LEU A 311 -25.10 -3.27 7.51
N SER A 312 -25.37 -1.98 7.32
CA SER A 312 -26.33 -1.53 6.30
C SER A 312 -25.60 -0.59 5.35
N ASN A 313 -25.80 -0.82 4.04
CA ASN A 313 -25.42 0.04 2.91
C ASN A 313 -24.12 -0.27 2.15
N LEU A 314 -23.96 -1.52 1.68
CA LEU A 314 -23.02 -1.91 0.61
C LEU A 314 -23.69 -2.42 -0.68
N LYS A 315 -24.96 -2.10 -0.92
CA LYS A 315 -25.66 -2.49 -2.16
C LYS A 315 -26.16 -1.28 -2.93
N SER A 316 -25.31 -0.76 -3.82
CA SER A 316 -25.64 -0.18 -5.15
C SER A 316 -24.38 0.45 -5.75
#